data_AF-A0A418ZRP2-F1
#
_entry.id   AF-A0A418ZRP2-F1
#
_cell.length_a   1.000
_cell.length_b   1.000
_cell.length_c   1.000
_cell.angle_alpha   90.00
_cell.angle_beta   90.00
_cell.angle_gamma   90.00
#
_symmetry.space_group_name_H-M   'P 1'
#
loop_
_entity.id
_entity.type
_entity.pdbx_description
1 polymer ?
#
loop_
_entity_poly.entity_id
_entity_poly.type
_entity_poly.pdbx_seq_one_letter_code
_entity_poly.pdbx_strand_id
1 'polypeptide(L)' 'MRGTDGTRGPLFSYVDLEDRIPTHHPLRKIWQVVNDALASLDADFSAVYVD' A
#
# COMPACT_ATOMS: atom_id res chain seq x y z
N MET A 1 -7.26 -1.46 8.25
CA MET A 1 -6.80 -2.75 7.65
C MET A 1 -5.36 -2.76 7.14
N ARG A 2 -4.78 -1.64 6.72
CA ARG A 2 -3.34 -1.60 6.43
C ARG A 2 -2.58 -1.38 7.74
N GLY A 3 -2.04 -2.46 8.32
CA GLY A 3 -1.02 -2.33 9.36
C GLY A 3 0.10 -1.42 8.85
N THR A 4 0.83 -0.76 9.75
CA THR A 4 2.01 0.04 9.35
C THR A 4 2.85 -0.83 8.43
N ASP A 5 2.93 -0.48 7.14
CA ASP A 5 3.79 -1.13 6.17
C ASP A 5 5.23 -0.78 6.55
N GLY A 6 5.68 -1.39 7.64
CA GLY A 6 7.02 -1.31 8.13
C GLY A 6 7.89 -1.92 7.07
N THR A 7 8.75 -1.07 6.50
CA THR A 7 9.84 -1.41 5.60
C THR A 7 10.40 -2.77 6.00
N ARG A 8 10.11 -3.80 5.19
CA ARG A 8 10.47 -5.19 5.53
C ARG A 8 11.99 -5.29 5.40
N GLY A 9 12.69 -5.13 6.53
CA GLY A 9 14.14 -5.27 6.61
C GLY A 9 14.65 -6.63 6.09
N PRO A 10 15.94 -6.72 5.71
CA PRO A 10 16.39 -7.68 4.71
C PRO A 10 16.61 -9.06 5.34
N LEU A 11 15.54 -9.83 5.53
CA LEU A 11 15.64 -11.29 5.59
C LEU A 11 15.71 -11.90 4.18
N PHE A 12 15.32 -11.13 3.15
CA PHE A 12 15.38 -11.47 1.74
C PHE A 12 15.71 -10.20 0.94
N SER A 13 16.41 -10.33 -0.21
CA SER A 13 16.73 -9.24 -1.15
C SER A 13 15.48 -8.71 -1.88
N TYR A 14 14.43 -8.38 -1.15
CA TYR A 14 13.27 -7.69 -1.70
C TYR A 14 13.62 -6.21 -1.78
N VAL A 15 13.86 -5.73 -3.00
CA VAL A 15 13.73 -4.30 -3.30
C VAL A 15 12.27 -3.93 -3.03
N ASP A 16 12.06 -2.90 -2.23
CA ASP A 16 10.74 -2.35 -1.94
C ASP A 16 9.97 -2.14 -3.25
N LEU A 17 8.69 -2.54 -3.28
CA LEU A 17 7.89 -2.53 -4.51
C LEU A 17 7.76 -1.10 -5.06
N GLU A 18 7.70 -0.14 -4.16
CA GLU A 18 7.62 1.30 -4.40
C GLU A 18 8.91 1.83 -5.03
N ASP A 19 10.07 1.27 -4.65
CA ASP A 19 11.38 1.60 -5.21
C ASP A 19 11.58 1.02 -6.61
N ARG A 20 10.80 0.00 -7.00
CA ARG A 20 10.83 -0.55 -8.36
C ARG A 20 10.13 0.34 -9.38
N ILE A 21 9.28 1.26 -8.95
CA ILE A 21 8.52 2.14 -9.85
C ILE A 21 9.23 3.50 -9.92
N PRO A 22 9.75 3.92 -11.10
CA PRO A 22 10.39 5.21 -11.26
C PRO A 22 9.50 6.38 -10.79
N THR A 23 10.12 7.44 -10.26
CA THR A 23 9.42 8.61 -9.69
C THR A 23 8.46 9.28 -10.67
N HIS A 24 8.80 9.33 -11.96
CA HIS A 24 7.97 9.94 -13.00
C HIS A 24 7.06 8.94 -13.73
N HIS A 25 6.91 7.72 -13.21
CA HIS A 25 6.12 6.68 -13.88
C HIS A 25 4.61 6.93 -13.72
N PRO A 26 3.80 6.81 -14.79
CA PRO A 26 2.36 7.07 -14.74
C PRO A 26 1.61 6.17 -13.73
N LEU A 27 2.11 4.97 -13.45
CA LEU A 27 1.53 4.08 -12.43
C LEU A 27 1.51 4.69 -11.02
N ARG A 28 2.41 5.63 -10.68
CA ARG A 28 2.39 6.27 -9.35
C ARG A 28 1.12 7.09 -9.13
N LYS A 29 0.56 7.69 -10.20
CA LYS A 29 -0.73 8.41 -10.12
C LYS A 29 -1.89 7.45 -9.86
N ILE A 30 -1.89 6.29 -10.53
CA ILE A 30 -2.91 5.26 -10.31
C ILE A 30 -2.83 4.74 -8.87
N TRP A 31 -1.62 4.54 -8.36
CA TRP A 31 -1.40 4.09 -6.99
C TRP A 31 -1.94 5.07 -5.93
N GLN A 32 -1.80 6.38 -6.17
CA GLN A 32 -2.42 7.40 -5.31
C GLN A 32 -3.95 7.26 -5.27
N VAL A 33 -4.59 7.19 -6.44
CA VAL A 33 -6.06 7.06 -6.53
C VAL A 33 -6.57 5.80 -5.83
N VAL A 34 -5.86 4.68 -5.99
CA VAL A 34 -6.24 3.42 -5.34
C VAL A 34 -6.05 3.51 -3.83
N ASN A 35 -4.95 4.08 -3.34
CA ASN A 35 -4.73 4.26 -1.91
C ASN A 35 -5.79 5.17 -1.27
N ASP A 36 -6.18 6.25 -1.96
CA ASP A 36 -7.22 7.16 -1.47
C ASP A 36 -8.58 6.44 -1.38
N ALA A 37 -8.93 5.65 -2.40
CA ALA A 37 -10.14 4.84 -2.38
C ALA A 37 -10.11 3.79 -1.26
N LEU A 38 -8.99 3.09 -1.09
CA LEU A 38 -8.84 2.10 -0.02
C LEU A 38 -8.90 2.74 1.37
N ALA A 39 -8.32 3.93 1.54
CA ALA A 39 -8.39 4.68 2.80
C ALA A 39 -9.85 5.07 3.14
N SER A 40 -10.65 5.46 2.13
CA SER A 40 -12.07 5.76 2.35
C SER A 40 -12.90 4.53 2.77
N LEU A 41 -12.48 3.34 2.36
CA LEU A 41 -13.16 2.07 2.66
C LEU A 41 -12.60 1.38 3.92
N ASP A 42 -11.58 1.94 4.57
CA ASP A 42 -10.86 1.27 5.66
C ASP A 42 -11.77 0.97 6.86
N ALA A 43 -12.70 1.87 7.19
CA ALA A 43 -13.67 1.69 8.27
C ALA A 43 -14.68 0.57 7.96
N ASP A 44 -15.19 0.55 6.72
CA ASP A 44 -16.15 -0.46 6.26
C ASP A 44 -15.53 -1.85 6.27
N PHE A 45 -14.31 -1.99 5.74
CA PHE A 45 -13.57 -3.24 5.80
C PHE A 45 -13.25 -3.64 7.24
N SER A 46 -12.81 -2.70 8.08
CA SER A 46 -12.49 -2.99 9.48
C SER A 46 -13.70 -3.52 10.24
N ALA A 47 -14.93 -3.09 9.91
CA ALA A 47 -16.16 -3.61 10.51
C ALA A 47 -16.52 -5.03 10.03
N VAL A 48 -16.27 -5.35 8.75
CA VAL A 48 -16.57 -6.68 8.17
C VAL A 48 -15.59 -7.75 8.64
N TYR A 49 -14.35 -7.37 8.92
CA TYR A 49 -13.27 -8.30 9.28
C TYR A 49 -12.88 -8.23 10.77
N VAL A 50 -13.79 -7.80 11.64
CA VAL A 50 -13.51 -7.64 13.10
C VAL A 50 -13.62 -8.92 13.92
N ASP A 51 -13.83 -10.08 13.28
CA ASP A 51 -13.85 -11.41 13.93
C ASP A 51 -12.45 -11.91 14.31
#